data_AF-A0A0F9TAS6-F1
#
_entry.id   AF-A0A0F9TAS6-F1
#
_cell.length_a   1.000
_cell.length_b   1.000
_cell.length_c   1.000
_cell.angle_alpha   90.00
_cell.angle_beta   90.00
_cell.angle_gamma   90.00
#
_symmetry.space_group_name_H-M   'P 1'
#
loop_
_entity.id
_entity.type
_entity.pdbx_description
1 polymer ?
#
loop_
_entity_poly.entity_id
_entity_poly.type
_entity_poly.pdbx_seq_one_letter_code
_entity_poly.pdbx_strand_id
1 'polypeptide(L)'
;MSEFYDRKGRPMELMEWAKAFESDDRRVGNDTIDGQHVSTVWLGLNHNLYGDDGPPLIFETMIFGGPHDQYCDRYSNEEAALAGHNRTVTAIREGRDPQE
;
A
#
# COMPACT_ATOMS: atom_id res chain seq x y z
N MET A 1 -7.68 -17.62 -9.88
CA MET A 1 -6.66 -16.68 -9.35
C MET A 1 -6.71 -16.76 -7.84
N SER A 2 -5.57 -16.73 -7.15
CA SER A 2 -5.59 -16.62 -5.68
C SER A 2 -6.09 -15.23 -5.30
N GLU A 3 -6.79 -15.13 -4.17
CA GLU A 3 -7.18 -13.84 -3.58
C GLU A 3 -6.10 -13.31 -2.64
N PHE A 4 -5.31 -14.23 -2.06
CA PHE A 4 -4.30 -13.94 -1.04
C PHE A 4 -2.88 -14.22 -1.54
N TYR A 5 -1.95 -13.34 -1.19
CA TYR A 5 -0.55 -13.39 -1.59
C TYR A 5 0.36 -12.91 -0.48
N ASP A 6 1.53 -13.52 -0.35
CA ASP A 6 2.57 -13.04 0.56
C ASP A 6 3.24 -11.76 0.03
N ARG A 7 4.18 -11.19 0.82
CA ARG A 7 4.92 -9.97 0.43
C ARG A 7 5.71 -10.10 -0.88
N LYS A 8 6.02 -11.33 -1.31
CA LYS A 8 6.74 -11.63 -2.56
C LYS A 8 5.79 -11.88 -3.74
N GLY A 9 4.47 -11.72 -3.54
CA GLY A 9 3.48 -11.98 -4.57
C GLY A 9 3.23 -13.48 -4.83
N ARG A 10 3.61 -14.36 -3.90
CA ARG A 10 3.32 -15.80 -4.01
C ARG A 10 1.94 -16.09 -3.41
N PRO A 11 1.10 -16.92 -4.05
CA PRO A 11 -0.20 -17.29 -3.51
C PRO A 11 -0.12 -17.86 -2.08
N MET A 12 -1.11 -17.53 -1.25
CA MET A 12 -1.28 -18.03 0.11
C MET A 12 -2.70 -18.56 0.32
N GLU A 13 -2.87 -19.44 1.30
CA GLU A 13 -4.21 -19.82 1.78
C GLU A 13 -4.76 -18.77 2.76
N LEU A 14 -6.10 -18.66 2.85
CA LEU A 14 -6.79 -17.69 3.71
C LEU A 14 -6.26 -17.68 5.16
N MET A 15 -6.08 -18.85 5.76
CA MET A 15 -5.63 -18.96 7.16
C MET A 15 -4.16 -18.58 7.35
N GLU A 16 -3.32 -18.74 6.32
CA GLU A 16 -1.93 -18.31 6.35
C GLU A 16 -1.86 -16.79 6.24
N TRP A 17 -2.66 -16.22 5.32
CA TRP A 17 -2.79 -14.77 5.18
C TRP A 17 -3.33 -14.13 6.45
N ALA A 18 -4.41 -14.66 7.05
CA ALA A 18 -5.01 -14.08 8.25
C ALA A 18 -3.99 -14.00 9.42
N LYS A 19 -3.21 -15.08 9.62
CA LYS A 19 -2.14 -15.10 10.63
C LYS A 19 -1.02 -14.09 10.33
N ALA A 20 -0.59 -14.00 9.07
CA ALA A 20 0.42 -13.02 8.67
C ALA A 20 -0.12 -11.58 8.80
N PHE A 21 -1.40 -11.38 8.52
CA PHE A 21 -2.05 -10.08 8.55
C PHE A 21 -2.20 -9.54 9.98
N GLU A 22 -2.41 -10.41 10.96
CA GLU A 22 -2.45 -10.04 12.38
C GLU A 22 -1.07 -9.68 12.95
N SER A 23 0.02 -9.95 12.23
CA SER A 23 1.37 -9.57 12.67
C SER A 23 1.67 -8.08 12.44
N ASP A 24 2.59 -7.52 13.22
CA ASP A 24 3.08 -6.14 13.05
C ASP A 24 3.98 -5.96 11.80
N ASP A 25 4.36 -7.04 11.13
CA ASP A 25 5.27 -7.06 9.98
C ASP A 25 4.59 -6.69 8.64
N ARG A 26 3.50 -5.91 8.70
CA ARG A 26 2.79 -5.43 7.49
C ARG A 26 3.30 -4.09 6.99
N ARG A 27 3.95 -3.31 7.84
CA ARG A 27 4.33 -1.92 7.53
C ARG A 27 5.48 -1.89 6.51
N VAL A 28 5.39 -0.97 5.56
CA VAL A 28 6.46 -0.62 4.60
C VAL A 28 6.94 0.81 4.83
N GLY A 29 6.01 1.75 5.06
CA GLY A 29 6.32 3.16 5.33
C GLY A 29 5.27 3.77 6.26
N ASN A 30 5.67 4.77 7.06
CA ASN A 30 4.80 5.37 8.07
C ASN A 30 5.35 6.72 8.52
N ASP A 31 4.84 7.79 7.93
CA ASP A 31 5.31 9.16 8.15
C ASP A 31 4.13 10.09 8.44
N THR A 32 4.35 11.12 9.26
CA THR A 32 3.37 12.19 9.48
C THR A 32 4.00 13.51 9.10
N ILE A 33 3.39 14.24 8.17
CA ILE A 33 3.85 15.51 7.63
C ILE A 33 2.70 16.51 7.72
N ASP A 34 2.89 17.62 8.42
CA ASP A 34 1.90 18.70 8.56
C ASP A 34 0.49 18.23 8.95
N GLY A 35 0.42 17.23 9.84
CA GLY A 35 -0.84 16.64 10.31
C GLY A 35 -1.47 15.60 9.36
N GLN A 36 -0.83 15.31 8.23
CA GLN A 36 -1.22 14.24 7.29
C GLN A 36 -0.41 12.99 7.58
N HIS A 37 -1.08 11.87 7.81
CA HIS A 37 -0.45 10.58 8.09
C HIS A 37 -0.38 9.72 6.82
N VAL A 38 0.83 9.51 6.31
CA VAL A 38 1.11 8.64 5.16
C VAL A 38 1.46 7.25 5.66
N SER A 39 0.64 6.25 5.33
CA SER A 39 0.83 4.87 5.76
C SER A 39 0.91 3.96 4.54
N THR A 40 2.00 3.19 4.43
CA THR A 40 2.18 2.18 3.39
C THR A 40 2.29 0.80 4.02
N VAL A 41 1.45 -0.12 3.57
CA VAL A 41 1.31 -1.46 4.16
C VAL A 41 1.19 -2.54 3.09
N TRP A 42 1.57 -3.77 3.47
CA TRP A 42 1.14 -4.98 2.79
C TRP A 42 -0.29 -5.32 3.21
N LEU A 43 -1.16 -5.46 2.22
CA LEU A 43 -2.54 -5.92 2.37
C LEU A 43 -2.64 -7.44 2.26
N GLY A 44 -1.84 -8.01 1.34
CA GLY A 44 -1.91 -9.44 0.98
C GLY A 44 -3.17 -9.84 0.22
N LEU A 45 -4.13 -8.93 0.05
CA LEU A 45 -5.33 -9.09 -0.74
C LEU A 45 -5.13 -8.47 -2.12
N ASN A 46 -5.45 -9.21 -3.18
CA ASN A 46 -5.40 -8.66 -4.53
C ASN A 46 -6.50 -7.63 -4.78
N HIS A 47 -6.12 -6.36 -4.85
CA HIS A 47 -7.00 -5.24 -5.18
C HIS A 47 -7.12 -4.94 -6.68
N ASN A 48 -6.58 -5.80 -7.55
CA ASN A 48 -6.89 -5.77 -8.99
C ASN A 48 -8.29 -6.37 -9.22
N LEU A 49 -9.33 -5.61 -8.85
CA LEU A 49 -10.73 -6.03 -8.84
C LEU A 49 -11.34 -6.14 -10.25
N TYR A 50 -10.76 -5.45 -11.24
CA TYR A 50 -11.25 -5.46 -12.61
C TYR A 50 -10.72 -6.64 -13.43
N GLY A 51 -9.81 -7.42 -12.86
CA GLY A 51 -9.33 -8.67 -13.46
C GLY A 51 -8.47 -8.45 -14.71
N ASP A 52 -7.90 -7.26 -14.85
CA ASP A 52 -6.92 -6.93 -15.88
C ASP A 52 -5.76 -7.93 -15.80
N ASP A 53 -5.12 -8.28 -16.92
CA ASP A 53 -3.96 -9.21 -16.98
C ASP A 53 -2.71 -8.73 -16.21
N GLY A 54 -2.84 -7.69 -15.39
CA GLY A 54 -1.81 -7.12 -14.53
C GLY A 54 -1.51 -7.95 -13.27
N PRO A 55 -0.35 -7.71 -12.65
CA PRO A 55 0.05 -8.39 -11.41
C PRO A 55 -0.91 -8.05 -10.25
N PRO A 56 -0.97 -8.89 -9.21
CA PRO A 56 -1.84 -8.63 -8.06
C PRO A 56 -1.40 -7.34 -7.33
N LEU A 57 -2.36 -6.50 -6.93
CA LEU A 57 -2.09 -5.27 -6.19
C LEU A 57 -2.27 -5.53 -4.70
N ILE A 58 -1.16 -5.79 -4.01
CA ILE A 58 -1.13 -6.37 -2.65
C ILE A 58 -0.49 -5.44 -1.62
N PHE A 59 -0.05 -4.27 -2.04
CA PHE A 59 0.42 -3.18 -1.19
C PHE A 59 -0.40 -1.93 -1.45
N GLU A 60 -0.47 -1.05 -0.45
CA GLU A 60 -1.22 0.20 -0.54
C GLU A 60 -0.51 1.30 0.24
N THR A 61 -0.51 2.51 -0.32
CA THR A 61 -0.19 3.76 0.36
C THR A 61 -1.48 4.55 0.53
N MET A 62 -1.81 4.93 1.76
CA MET A 62 -2.92 5.83 2.06
C MET A 62 -2.46 7.07 2.82
N ILE A 63 -3.17 8.18 2.61
CA ILE A 63 -3.06 9.37 3.46
C ILE A 63 -4.32 9.47 4.33
N PHE A 64 -4.11 9.69 5.62
CA PHE A 64 -5.16 9.96 6.59
C PHE A 64 -5.03 11.40 7.14
N GLY A 65 -6.13 12.14 7.07
CA GLY A 65 -6.24 13.52 7.53
C GLY A 65 -5.65 14.56 6.56
N GLY A 66 -5.97 15.83 6.85
CA GLY A 66 -5.50 16.99 6.10
C GLY A 66 -6.01 17.08 4.65
N PRO A 67 -5.36 17.90 3.79
CA PRO A 67 -5.84 18.20 2.44
C PRO A 67 -5.90 17.02 1.47
N HIS A 68 -5.04 16.01 1.64
CA HIS A 68 -4.97 14.84 0.76
C HIS A 68 -5.58 13.58 1.39
N ASP A 69 -6.48 13.74 2.37
CA ASP A 69 -7.18 12.63 3.02
C ASP A 69 -7.83 11.69 1.99
N GLN A 70 -7.77 10.39 2.27
CA GLN A 70 -8.27 9.31 1.40
C GLN A 70 -7.51 9.13 0.08
N TYR A 71 -6.40 9.85 -0.16
CA TYR A 71 -5.46 9.44 -1.19
C TYR A 71 -5.11 7.96 -1.00
N CYS A 72 -5.12 7.21 -2.09
CA CYS A 72 -4.87 5.77 -2.11
C CYS A 72 -4.17 5.42 -3.42
N ASP A 73 -3.01 4.77 -3.32
CA ASP A 73 -2.33 4.16 -4.46
C ASP A 73 -1.87 2.74 -4.11
N ARG A 74 -1.83 1.85 -5.10
CA ARG A 74 -1.65 0.41 -4.89
C ARG A 74 -0.54 -0.16 -5.76
N TYR A 75 0.17 -1.14 -5.22
CA TYR A 75 1.39 -1.64 -5.81
C TYR A 75 1.45 -3.17 -5.78
N SER A 76 2.15 -3.73 -6.76
CA SER A 76 2.32 -5.18 -6.88
C SER A 76 3.48 -5.75 -6.09
N ASN A 77 4.43 -4.91 -5.68
CA ASN A 77 5.61 -5.32 -4.94
C ASN A 77 6.05 -4.23 -3.95
N GLU A 78 6.85 -4.66 -2.98
CA GLU A 78 7.30 -3.83 -1.86
C GLU A 78 8.21 -2.68 -2.27
N GLU A 79 9.08 -2.88 -3.27
CA GLU A 79 9.97 -1.83 -3.78
C GLU A 79 9.16 -0.68 -4.41
N ALA A 80 8.17 -1.03 -5.24
CA ALA A 80 7.26 -0.06 -5.83
C ALA A 80 6.41 0.66 -4.76
N ALA A 81 5.96 -0.06 -3.72
CA ALA A 81 5.23 0.51 -2.61
C ALA A 81 6.08 1.51 -1.81
N LEU A 82 7.34 1.18 -1.52
CA LEU A 82 8.28 2.07 -0.85
C LEU A 82 8.61 3.30 -1.70
N ALA A 83 8.82 3.11 -3.01
CA ALA A 83 9.04 4.22 -3.94
C ALA A 83 7.81 5.14 -3.99
N GLY A 84 6.61 4.56 -4.02
CA GLY A 84 5.33 5.25 -3.90
C GLY A 84 5.21 6.09 -2.65
N HIS A 85 5.45 5.45 -1.49
CA HIS A 85 5.50 6.13 -0.20
C HIS A 85 6.41 7.36 -0.21
N ASN A 86 7.65 7.19 -0.69
CA ASN A 86 8.63 8.28 -0.73
C ASN A 86 8.20 9.42 -1.65
N ARG A 87 7.56 9.11 -2.80
CA ARG A 87 6.99 10.12 -3.69
C ARG A 87 5.87 10.89 -2.99
N THR A 88 4.95 10.19 -2.34
CA THR A 88 3.83 10.80 -1.59
C THR A 88 4.34 11.72 -0.47
N VAL A 89 5.29 11.25 0.34
CA VAL A 89 5.93 12.06 1.40
C VAL A 89 6.60 13.29 0.82
N THR A 90 7.33 13.14 -0.29
CA THR A 90 8.01 14.27 -0.95
C THR A 90 7.01 15.28 -1.50
N ALA A 91 5.94 14.83 -2.15
CA ALA A 91 4.89 15.71 -2.67
C ALA A 91 4.27 16.56 -1.55
N ILE A 92 3.90 15.94 -0.42
CA ILE A 92 3.36 16.66 0.73
C ILE A 92 4.35 17.68 1.28
N ARG A 93 5.62 17.30 1.46
CA ARG A 93 6.67 18.21 1.97
C ARG A 93 6.92 19.40 1.05
N GLU A 94 6.72 19.23 -0.25
CA GLU A 94 6.86 20.28 -1.26
C GLU A 94 5.55 21.06 -1.52
N GLY A 95 4.46 20.70 -0.84
CA GLY A 95 3.15 21.31 -1.04
C GLY A 95 2.53 21.00 -2.41
N ARG A 96 2.89 19.87 -3.03
CA ARG A 96 2.34 19.37 -4.30
C ARG A 96 1.26 18.32 -4.07
N ASP A 97 0.40 18.14 -5.06
CA ASP A 97 -0.59 17.05 -5.03
C ASP A 97 0.12 15.69 -5.23
N PRO A 98 -0.10 14.69 -4.36
CA PRO A 98 0.45 13.34 -4.52
C PRO A 98 -0.04 12.58 -5.76
N GLN A 99 -1.05 13.08 -6.49
CA GLN A 99 -1.54 12.50 -7.74
C GLN A 99 -0.84 13.05 -9.00
N GLU A 100 -0.04 14.11 -8.89
CA GLU A 100 0.75 14.72 -9.99
C GLU A 100 2.09 14.01 -10.24
#